data_AF-A0A8H6DMT0-F1
#
_entry.id   AF-A0A8H6DMT0-F1
#
_cell.length_a   1.000
_cell.length_b   1.000
_cell.length_c   1.000
_cell.angle_alpha   90.00
_cell.angle_beta   90.00
_cell.angle_gamma   90.00
#
_symmetry.space_group_name_H-M   'P 1'
#
loop_
_entity.id
_entity.type
_entity.pdbx_description
1 polymer ?
#
loop_
_entity_poly.entity_id
_entity_poly.type
_entity_poly.pdbx_seq_one_letter_code
_entity_poly.pdbx_strand_id
1 'polypeptide(L)'
;MHILGLCNGSLHGNSEILLKAALKAATATDSSITVSWIHVPAVVLPRQHLPFRDDPSMIPYRDDGKEYESRKREPDDREAVFEAIMDADAIIIASPVYSHQPAGTLKALADAILGPYADVSMAYDLRRRHPGSVLADSGDALARAELLGRRVASQMGKPYDEAQYLGPEESGSCPYCHLLKIEFREGNKVVCITCGANGILELGPGSNIRPKWEEDSTVSCLTLKGKIQHRHDIRDKMALEQPKLASVSSAFAKWKSLEFPLAPLPSLHEKISGRL
;
A
#
# COMPACT_ATOMS: atom_id res chain seq x y z
N MET A 1 -22.04 -11.63 13.10
CA MET A 1 -20.74 -11.00 12.85
C MET A 1 -20.51 -10.93 11.36
N HIS A 2 -19.99 -9.83 10.84
CA HIS A 2 -19.72 -9.60 9.43
C HIS A 2 -18.22 -9.52 9.16
N ILE A 3 -17.73 -10.27 8.17
CA ILE A 3 -16.36 -10.17 7.68
C ILE A 3 -16.34 -9.50 6.31
N LEU A 4 -15.62 -8.40 6.19
CA LEU A 4 -15.34 -7.76 4.90
C LEU A 4 -14.00 -8.24 4.33
N GLY A 5 -14.04 -8.76 3.11
CA GLY A 5 -12.86 -9.08 2.33
C GLY A 5 -12.39 -7.92 1.44
N LEU A 6 -11.14 -7.51 1.52
CA LEU A 6 -10.52 -6.56 0.59
C LEU A 6 -9.57 -7.31 -0.35
N CYS A 7 -9.98 -7.52 -1.60
CA CYS A 7 -9.17 -8.15 -2.63
C CYS A 7 -8.39 -7.11 -3.43
N ASN A 8 -7.09 -7.01 -3.18
CA ASN A 8 -6.17 -6.06 -3.80
C ASN A 8 -5.28 -6.71 -4.87
N GLY A 9 -5.85 -7.56 -5.73
CA GLY A 9 -5.15 -8.24 -6.83
C GLY A 9 -6.00 -8.29 -8.10
N SER A 10 -5.56 -9.01 -9.12
CA SER A 10 -6.36 -9.22 -10.34
C SER A 10 -7.60 -10.07 -10.06
N LEU A 11 -8.68 -9.83 -10.82
CA LEU A 11 -9.84 -10.71 -10.81
C LEU A 11 -9.42 -12.13 -11.22
N HIS A 12 -9.94 -13.11 -10.50
CA HIS A 12 -9.60 -14.53 -10.58
C HIS A 12 -8.10 -14.82 -10.34
N GLY A 13 -7.34 -13.85 -9.84
CA GLY A 13 -5.93 -14.00 -9.52
C GLY A 13 -5.70 -14.70 -8.18
N ASN A 14 -4.43 -14.88 -7.84
CA ASN A 14 -4.00 -15.58 -6.62
C ASN A 14 -4.62 -14.96 -5.35
N SER A 15 -4.61 -13.63 -5.23
CA SER A 15 -5.18 -12.93 -4.07
C SER A 15 -6.68 -13.14 -3.92
N GLU A 16 -7.44 -13.17 -5.03
CA GLU A 16 -8.88 -13.47 -4.98
C GLU A 16 -9.11 -14.91 -4.53
N ILE A 17 -8.37 -15.88 -5.07
CA ILE A 17 -8.48 -17.29 -4.68
C ILE A 17 -8.19 -17.47 -3.19
N LEU A 18 -7.13 -16.82 -2.68
CA LEU A 18 -6.76 -16.86 -1.26
C LEU A 18 -7.84 -16.22 -0.38
N LEU A 19 -8.41 -15.09 -0.80
CA LEU A 19 -9.53 -14.46 -0.07
C LEU A 19 -10.76 -15.37 -0.05
N LYS A 20 -11.15 -15.93 -1.19
CA LYS A 20 -12.26 -16.88 -1.31
C LYS A 20 -12.07 -18.10 -0.41
N ALA A 21 -10.84 -18.60 -0.29
CA ALA A 21 -10.51 -19.69 0.63
C ALA A 21 -10.75 -19.29 2.09
N ALA A 22 -10.31 -18.10 2.50
CA ALA A 22 -10.50 -17.59 3.85
C ALA A 22 -11.99 -17.36 4.17
N LEU A 23 -12.74 -16.70 3.28
CA LEU A 23 -14.18 -16.45 3.47
C LEU A 23 -14.98 -17.75 3.53
N LYS A 24 -14.66 -18.72 2.66
CA LYS A 24 -15.27 -20.05 2.69
C LYS A 24 -15.05 -20.75 4.04
N ALA A 25 -13.83 -20.70 4.55
CA ALA A 25 -13.50 -21.35 5.82
C ALA A 25 -14.22 -20.67 6.99
N ALA A 26 -14.32 -19.33 6.98
CA ALA A 26 -15.03 -18.58 8.00
C ALA A 26 -16.52 -18.97 8.05
N THR A 27 -17.23 -18.95 6.92
CA THR A 27 -18.66 -19.31 6.87
C THR A 27 -18.94 -20.78 7.16
N ALA A 28 -17.98 -21.67 6.91
CA ALA A 28 -18.08 -23.08 7.28
C ALA A 28 -17.84 -23.33 8.78
N THR A 29 -17.14 -22.42 9.46
CA THR A 29 -16.83 -22.53 10.90
C THR A 29 -18.02 -22.13 11.75
N ASP A 30 -18.73 -21.06 11.35
CA ASP A 30 -19.92 -20.58 12.03
C ASP A 30 -20.91 -20.03 10.99
N SER A 31 -22.09 -20.66 10.92
CA SER A 31 -23.14 -20.30 9.97
C SER A 31 -23.78 -18.94 10.22
N SER A 32 -23.54 -18.33 11.39
CA SER A 32 -24.00 -16.96 11.70
C SER A 32 -23.06 -15.87 11.15
N ILE A 33 -21.87 -16.25 10.66
CA ILE A 33 -20.95 -15.33 10.02
C ILE A 33 -21.46 -14.98 8.63
N THR A 34 -21.67 -13.69 8.40
CA THR A 34 -21.92 -13.15 7.06
C THR A 34 -20.62 -12.62 6.48
N VAL A 35 -20.51 -12.66 5.16
CA VAL A 35 -19.31 -12.18 4.45
C VAL A 35 -19.70 -11.32 3.27
N SER A 36 -18.90 -10.30 3.01
CA SER A 36 -18.92 -9.56 1.75
C SER A 36 -17.49 -9.29 1.30
N TRP A 37 -17.28 -8.85 0.06
CA TRP A 37 -15.96 -8.44 -0.38
C TRP A 37 -15.98 -7.30 -1.40
N ILE A 38 -14.83 -6.62 -1.49
CA ILE A 38 -14.57 -5.51 -2.39
C ILE A 38 -13.33 -5.83 -3.22
N HIS A 39 -13.45 -5.67 -4.54
CA HIS A 39 -12.30 -5.68 -5.44
C HIS A 39 -11.67 -4.29 -5.45
N VAL A 40 -10.60 -4.10 -4.67
CA VAL A 40 -9.99 -2.79 -4.42
C VAL A 40 -9.57 -2.06 -5.71
N PRO A 41 -8.94 -2.70 -6.72
CA PRO A 41 -8.61 -2.03 -7.98
C PRO A 41 -9.81 -1.59 -8.84
N ALA A 42 -11.02 -2.10 -8.57
CA ALA A 42 -12.24 -1.70 -9.26
C ALA A 42 -13.01 -0.58 -8.55
N VAL A 43 -12.61 -0.19 -7.34
CA VAL A 43 -13.19 0.94 -6.62
C VAL A 43 -12.97 2.21 -7.42
N VAL A 44 -14.06 2.91 -7.73
CA VAL A 44 -14.02 4.19 -8.44
C VAL A 44 -13.82 5.31 -7.44
N LEU A 45 -12.62 5.88 -7.46
CA LEU A 45 -12.31 7.15 -6.82
C LEU A 45 -12.50 8.24 -7.90
N PRO A 46 -13.47 9.16 -7.76
CA PRO A 46 -13.78 10.10 -8.83
C PRO A 46 -12.59 11.01 -9.10
N ARG A 47 -12.30 11.23 -10.39
CA ARG A 47 -11.21 12.13 -10.83
C ARG A 47 -11.56 13.59 -10.60
N GLN A 48 -12.85 13.89 -10.52
CA GLN A 48 -13.37 15.18 -10.11
C GLN A 48 -13.14 15.28 -8.60
N HIS A 49 -12.22 16.16 -8.23
CA HIS A 49 -11.59 16.38 -6.92
C HIS A 49 -12.55 16.96 -5.86
N LEU A 50 -13.82 16.55 -5.89
CA LEU A 50 -14.74 16.93 -4.84
C LEU A 50 -14.23 16.35 -3.51
N PRO A 51 -14.18 17.20 -2.46
CA PRO A 51 -13.86 16.76 -1.11
C PRO A 51 -14.61 15.49 -0.76
N PHE A 52 -13.91 14.52 -0.18
CA PHE A 52 -14.59 13.42 0.50
C PHE A 52 -14.92 13.89 1.90
N ARG A 53 -16.21 13.99 2.26
CA ARG A 53 -16.71 14.45 3.58
C ARG A 53 -16.01 15.73 4.09
N ASP A 54 -16.41 16.92 3.62
CA ASP A 54 -15.89 18.24 4.03
C ASP A 54 -14.36 18.41 4.09
N ASP A 55 -13.56 17.43 3.64
CA ASP A 55 -12.10 17.41 3.74
C ASP A 55 -11.44 17.83 2.41
N PRO A 56 -10.78 19.00 2.36
CA PRO A 56 -10.07 19.47 1.17
C PRO A 56 -8.69 18.80 0.98
N SER A 57 -8.26 17.88 1.87
CA SER A 57 -6.85 17.50 2.02
C SER A 57 -6.36 16.26 1.28
N MET A 58 -7.24 15.34 0.86
CA MET A 58 -6.79 14.03 0.34
C MET A 58 -6.58 13.97 -1.18
N ILE A 59 -7.12 14.93 -1.92
CA ILE A 59 -6.75 15.20 -3.31
C ILE A 59 -6.68 16.72 -3.40
N PRO A 60 -5.55 17.34 -3.81
CA PRO A 60 -5.47 18.80 -3.85
C PRO A 60 -6.65 19.34 -4.66
N TYR A 61 -7.60 19.96 -3.96
CA TYR A 61 -8.68 20.70 -4.54
C TYR A 61 -8.05 21.73 -5.47
N ARG A 62 -8.33 21.61 -6.78
CA ARG A 62 -7.83 22.56 -7.75
C ARG A 62 -8.81 23.73 -7.73
N ASP A 63 -8.70 24.58 -6.71
CA ASP A 63 -9.33 25.89 -6.75
C ASP A 63 -8.56 26.77 -7.74
N ASP A 64 -8.85 26.63 -9.03
CA ASP A 64 -8.35 27.58 -10.02
C ASP A 64 -9.37 28.72 -10.27
N GLY A 65 -10.38 28.85 -9.40
CA GLY A 65 -11.46 29.84 -9.50
C GLY A 65 -12.40 29.62 -10.69
N LYS A 66 -12.35 28.45 -11.35
CA LYS A 66 -13.20 28.15 -12.51
C LYS A 66 -14.31 27.18 -12.15
N GLU A 67 -15.53 27.56 -12.48
CA GLU A 67 -16.64 26.62 -12.50
C GLU A 67 -16.46 25.67 -13.69
N TYR A 68 -16.24 24.40 -13.38
CA TYR A 68 -16.27 23.33 -14.38
C TYR A 68 -17.69 22.74 -14.43
N GLU A 69 -18.32 22.80 -15.61
CA GLU A 69 -19.59 22.09 -15.84
C GLU A 69 -19.45 20.60 -15.48
N SER A 70 -20.38 20.09 -14.67
CA SER A 70 -20.39 18.70 -14.24
C SER A 70 -20.70 17.77 -15.41
N ARG A 71 -19.70 17.45 -16.24
CA ARG A 71 -19.77 16.29 -17.12
C ARG A 71 -20.03 15.07 -16.24
N LYS A 72 -21.05 14.27 -16.61
CA LYS A 72 -21.54 13.05 -15.92
C LYS A 72 -20.62 12.64 -14.78
N ARG A 73 -21.04 12.91 -13.54
CA ARG A 73 -20.26 12.55 -12.34
C ARG A 73 -19.93 11.06 -12.45
N GLU A 74 -18.64 10.75 -12.45
CA GLU A 74 -18.20 9.36 -12.30
C GLU A 74 -18.82 8.82 -10.99
N PRO A 75 -19.18 7.53 -10.91
CA PRO A 75 -19.53 6.92 -9.64
C PRO A 75 -18.48 7.25 -8.58
N ASP A 76 -18.92 7.53 -7.37
CA ASP A 76 -18.03 7.74 -6.23
C ASP A 76 -18.25 6.64 -5.21
N ASP A 77 -17.33 5.68 -5.16
CA ASP A 77 -17.44 4.54 -4.26
C ASP A 77 -16.91 4.85 -2.85
N ARG A 78 -16.27 6.01 -2.63
CA ARG A 78 -15.54 6.29 -1.38
C ARG A 78 -16.40 6.11 -0.12
N GLU A 79 -17.61 6.66 -0.13
CA GLU A 79 -18.55 6.59 1.00
C GLU A 79 -18.98 5.15 1.28
N ALA A 80 -19.37 4.42 0.24
CA ALA A 80 -19.85 3.05 0.37
C ALA A 80 -18.74 2.10 0.86
N VAL A 81 -17.50 2.27 0.37
CA VAL A 81 -16.37 1.47 0.86
C VAL A 81 -16.03 1.84 2.30
N PHE A 82 -16.09 3.12 2.68
CA PHE A 82 -15.83 3.56 4.05
C PHE A 82 -16.84 2.94 5.02
N GLU A 83 -18.13 3.06 4.74
CA GLU A 83 -19.19 2.49 5.58
C GLU A 83 -19.05 0.95 5.65
N ALA A 84 -18.77 0.27 4.53
CA ALA A 84 -18.52 -1.16 4.54
C ALA A 84 -17.34 -1.57 5.45
N ILE A 85 -16.26 -0.76 5.49
CA ILE A 85 -15.11 -0.98 6.38
C ILE A 85 -15.50 -0.77 7.84
N MET A 86 -16.24 0.31 8.14
CA MET A 86 -16.62 0.67 9.51
C MET A 86 -17.69 -0.26 10.10
N ASP A 87 -18.61 -0.77 9.27
CA ASP A 87 -19.67 -1.69 9.65
C ASP A 87 -19.18 -3.14 9.81
N ALA A 88 -17.99 -3.47 9.31
CA ALA A 88 -17.43 -4.81 9.41
C ALA A 88 -16.91 -5.10 10.82
N ASP A 89 -17.24 -6.28 11.36
CA ASP A 89 -16.66 -6.76 12.64
C ASP A 89 -15.21 -7.23 12.47
N ALA A 90 -14.84 -7.66 11.26
CA ALA A 90 -13.48 -8.05 10.92
C ALA A 90 -13.17 -7.80 9.43
N ILE A 91 -11.90 -7.56 9.13
CA ILE A 91 -11.42 -7.33 7.76
C ILE A 91 -10.36 -8.37 7.40
N ILE A 92 -10.50 -8.98 6.23
CA ILE A 92 -9.47 -9.84 5.63
C ILE A 92 -8.93 -9.15 4.38
N ILE A 93 -7.64 -8.86 4.35
CA ILE A 93 -6.99 -8.24 3.19
C ILE A 93 -6.15 -9.27 2.46
N ALA A 94 -6.40 -9.44 1.16
CA ALA A 94 -5.57 -10.25 0.28
C ALA A 94 -4.93 -9.35 -0.79
N SER A 95 -3.60 -9.21 -0.72
CA SER A 95 -2.82 -8.37 -1.63
C SER A 95 -1.57 -9.12 -2.10
N PRO A 96 -1.14 -8.98 -3.37
CA PRO A 96 0.22 -9.33 -3.74
C PRO A 96 1.20 -8.39 -3.03
N VAL A 97 2.44 -8.85 -2.90
CA VAL A 97 3.56 -8.06 -2.35
C VAL A 97 4.35 -7.47 -3.51
N TYR A 98 4.47 -6.15 -3.55
CA TYR A 98 5.33 -5.41 -4.45
C TYR A 98 6.30 -4.57 -3.64
N SER A 99 7.60 -4.79 -3.85
CA SER A 99 8.67 -4.07 -3.14
C SER A 99 8.52 -4.08 -1.62
N HIS A 100 8.28 -5.27 -1.04
CA HIS A 100 8.06 -5.47 0.41
C HIS A 100 6.84 -4.75 1.01
N GLN A 101 5.89 -4.31 0.17
CA GLN A 101 4.65 -3.66 0.60
C GLN A 101 3.43 -4.24 -0.16
N PRO A 102 2.19 -4.03 0.34
CA PRO A 102 0.99 -4.33 -0.44
C PRO A 102 0.96 -3.54 -1.76
N ALA A 103 0.19 -4.01 -2.75
CA ALA A 103 0.03 -3.28 -4.00
C ALA A 103 -0.62 -1.90 -3.77
N GLY A 104 -0.11 -0.89 -4.47
CA GLY A 104 -0.37 0.53 -4.19
C GLY A 104 -1.84 0.97 -4.26
N THR A 105 -2.71 0.23 -4.94
CA THR A 105 -4.16 0.48 -4.96
C THR A 105 -4.79 0.41 -3.57
N LEU A 106 -4.28 -0.45 -2.67
CA LEU A 106 -4.73 -0.49 -1.28
C LEU A 106 -4.31 0.78 -0.52
N LYS A 107 -3.09 1.27 -0.75
CA LYS A 107 -2.62 2.52 -0.13
C LYS A 107 -3.40 3.72 -0.66
N ALA A 108 -3.67 3.77 -1.97
CA ALA A 108 -4.48 4.81 -2.58
C ALA A 108 -5.91 4.81 -2.02
N LEU A 109 -6.52 3.63 -1.86
CA LEU A 109 -7.82 3.48 -1.21
C LEU A 109 -7.74 3.98 0.23
N ALA A 110 -6.80 3.48 1.03
CA ALA A 110 -6.65 3.87 2.44
C ALA A 110 -6.40 5.38 2.60
N ASP A 111 -5.66 6.02 1.70
CA ASP A 111 -5.48 7.47 1.73
C ASP A 111 -6.80 8.19 1.39
N ALA A 112 -7.48 7.83 0.30
CA ALA A 112 -8.78 8.46 -0.01
C ALA A 112 -9.82 8.22 1.11
N ILE A 113 -9.69 7.05 1.74
CA ILE A 113 -10.53 6.25 2.63
C ILE A 113 -10.53 6.30 4.16
N LEU A 114 -9.35 6.48 4.72
CA LEU A 114 -9.08 6.17 6.12
C LEU A 114 -8.07 7.19 6.67
N GLY A 115 -8.04 8.37 6.03
CA GLY A 115 -7.21 9.50 6.40
C GLY A 115 -7.73 10.22 7.65
N PRO A 116 -7.50 11.53 7.77
CA PRO A 116 -7.87 12.34 8.94
C PRO A 116 -9.32 12.25 9.42
N TYR A 117 -10.28 11.82 8.59
CA TYR A 117 -11.67 11.59 9.02
C TYR A 117 -11.87 10.21 9.70
N ALA A 118 -11.00 9.26 9.38
CA ALA A 118 -10.70 8.01 10.10
C ALA A 118 -10.51 8.24 11.60
N ASP A 119 -9.82 9.33 11.90
CA ASP A 119 -9.43 9.75 13.22
C ASP A 119 -10.38 10.84 13.70
N VAL A 120 -11.25 10.48 14.66
CA VAL A 120 -12.24 11.40 15.25
C VAL A 120 -11.58 12.69 15.75
N SER A 121 -10.37 12.63 16.31
CA SER A 121 -9.66 13.81 16.80
C SER A 121 -9.23 14.71 15.64
N MET A 122 -8.71 14.12 14.58
CA MET A 122 -8.30 14.90 13.41
C MET A 122 -9.50 15.48 12.65
N ALA A 123 -10.63 14.78 12.59
CA ALA A 123 -11.86 15.28 11.98
C ALA A 123 -12.31 16.63 12.57
N TYR A 124 -12.08 16.87 13.87
CA TYR A 124 -12.35 18.17 14.51
C TYR A 124 -11.34 19.28 14.16
N ASP A 125 -10.09 18.92 13.84
CA ASP A 125 -8.97 19.87 13.66
C ASP A 125 -8.61 20.16 12.19
N LEU A 126 -9.18 19.43 11.22
CA LEU A 126 -8.92 19.60 9.78
C LEU A 126 -9.12 21.04 9.26
N ARG A 127 -9.94 21.84 9.94
CA ARG A 127 -10.21 23.25 9.62
C ARG A 127 -9.04 24.21 9.87
N ARG A 128 -7.93 23.74 10.46
CA ARG A 128 -6.78 24.56 10.87
C ARG A 128 -5.56 24.44 9.95
N ARG A 129 -5.67 23.68 8.86
CA ARG A 129 -4.57 23.53 7.88
C ARG A 129 -4.57 24.71 6.91
N HIS A 130 -3.43 25.38 6.77
CA HIS A 130 -3.29 26.50 5.84
C HIS A 130 -2.26 26.16 4.75
N PRO A 131 -2.55 26.38 3.46
CA PRO A 131 -1.51 26.37 2.43
C PRO A 131 -0.36 27.28 2.84
N GLY A 132 0.87 26.81 2.71
CA GLY A 132 2.04 27.56 3.16
C GLY A 132 2.31 27.50 4.66
N SER A 133 1.63 26.68 5.47
CA SER A 133 1.95 26.50 6.91
C SER A 133 3.43 26.15 7.16
N VAL A 134 4.13 25.56 6.20
CA VAL A 134 5.59 25.33 6.28
C VAL A 134 6.40 26.63 6.44
N LEU A 135 5.87 27.77 5.99
CA LEU A 135 6.50 29.09 6.13
C LEU A 135 6.39 29.66 7.56
N ALA A 136 5.54 29.09 8.41
CA ALA A 136 5.41 29.49 9.81
C ALA A 136 6.50 28.88 10.71
N ASP A 137 7.22 27.87 10.20
CA ASP A 137 8.42 27.36 10.84
C ASP A 137 9.55 28.41 10.77
N SER A 138 10.56 28.34 11.65
CA SER A 138 11.69 29.29 11.73
C SER A 138 12.62 29.31 10.50
N GLY A 139 12.17 28.78 9.37
CA GLY A 139 12.94 28.58 8.14
C GLY A 139 13.63 27.22 8.06
N ASP A 140 13.60 26.41 9.11
CA ASP A 140 14.34 25.15 9.21
C ASP A 140 13.87 24.12 8.17
N ALA A 141 12.55 23.95 8.01
CA ALA A 141 11.97 23.06 7.02
C ALA A 141 12.34 23.46 5.58
N LEU A 142 12.29 24.77 5.27
CA LEU A 142 12.67 25.29 3.95
C LEU A 142 14.17 25.11 3.70
N ALA A 143 15.03 25.47 4.65
CA ALA A 143 16.47 25.31 4.53
C ALA A 143 16.86 23.84 4.31
N ARG A 144 16.19 22.91 4.99
CA ARG A 144 16.36 21.46 4.76
C ARG A 144 15.91 21.04 3.36
N ALA A 145 14.81 21.56 2.85
CA ALA A 145 14.33 21.28 1.50
C ALA A 145 15.28 21.82 0.42
N GLU A 146 15.82 23.04 0.59
CA GLU A 146 16.85 23.59 -0.30
C GLU A 146 18.12 22.75 -0.29
N LEU A 147 18.58 22.34 0.90
CA LEU A 147 19.75 21.50 1.05
C LEU A 147 19.56 20.13 0.36
N LEU A 148 18.38 19.52 0.50
CA LEU A 148 18.00 18.30 -0.23
C LEU A 148 18.14 18.52 -1.75
N GLY A 149 17.57 19.60 -2.28
CA GLY A 149 17.65 19.93 -3.71
C GLY A 149 19.09 20.07 -4.20
N ARG A 150 19.93 20.82 -3.47
CA ARG A 150 21.37 20.97 -3.79
C ARG A 150 22.11 19.63 -3.77
N ARG A 151 21.83 18.80 -2.76
CA ARG A 151 22.45 17.47 -2.62
C ARG A 151 22.06 16.54 -3.76
N VAL A 152 20.78 16.45 -4.11
CA VAL A 152 20.32 15.64 -5.24
C VAL A 152 20.99 16.10 -6.53
N ALA A 153 20.96 17.40 -6.83
CA ALA A 153 21.59 17.97 -8.03
C ALA A 153 23.09 17.64 -8.10
N SER A 154 23.81 17.68 -6.96
CA SER A 154 25.24 17.34 -6.91
C SER A 154 25.57 15.88 -7.23
N GLN A 155 24.60 14.96 -7.12
CA GLN A 155 24.77 13.53 -7.44
C GLN A 155 24.20 13.15 -8.80
N MET A 156 23.42 14.03 -9.45
CA MET A 156 22.84 13.76 -10.76
C MET A 156 23.95 13.53 -11.80
N GLY A 157 23.79 12.48 -12.61
CA GLY A 157 24.74 12.12 -13.66
C GLY A 157 25.91 11.26 -13.19
N LYS A 158 26.09 11.05 -11.88
CA LYS A 158 27.08 10.09 -11.38
C LYS A 158 26.64 8.65 -11.68
N PRO A 159 27.59 7.75 -11.98
CA PRO A 159 27.36 6.30 -11.98
C PRO A 159 26.75 5.80 -10.68
N TYR A 160 26.07 4.65 -10.73
CA TYR A 160 25.34 4.07 -9.60
C TYR A 160 26.24 3.83 -8.37
N ASP A 161 27.47 3.38 -8.60
CA ASP A 161 28.51 3.11 -7.62
C ASP A 161 29.25 4.36 -7.11
N GLU A 162 29.13 5.49 -7.82
CA GLU A 162 29.73 6.77 -7.44
C GLU A 162 28.74 7.71 -6.73
N ALA A 163 27.43 7.49 -6.90
CA ALA A 163 26.40 8.29 -6.25
C ALA A 163 26.39 8.02 -4.74
N GLN A 164 26.40 9.09 -3.94
CA GLN A 164 26.45 9.00 -2.48
C GLN A 164 25.17 9.52 -1.85
N TYR A 165 24.76 8.87 -0.75
CA TYR A 165 23.78 9.45 0.15
C TYR A 165 24.41 10.60 0.93
N LEU A 166 23.81 11.78 0.80
CA LEU A 166 24.29 12.99 1.48
C LEU A 166 23.33 13.42 2.60
N GLY A 167 22.35 12.61 2.98
CA GLY A 167 21.45 12.92 4.08
C GLY A 167 22.10 12.67 5.46
N PRO A 168 21.39 12.98 6.54
CA PRO A 168 21.84 12.62 7.88
C PRO A 168 21.88 11.09 8.03
N GLU A 169 22.98 10.58 8.59
CA GLU A 169 23.09 9.17 8.95
C GLU A 169 22.85 8.98 10.45
N GLU A 170 21.78 8.28 10.78
CA GLU A 170 21.48 7.85 12.14
C GLU A 170 22.19 6.52 12.45
N SER A 171 22.59 6.31 13.71
CA SER A 171 23.28 5.08 14.10
C SER A 171 22.38 3.86 13.90
N GLY A 172 22.86 2.89 13.13
CA GLY A 172 22.09 1.68 12.80
C GLY A 172 21.17 1.82 11.59
N SER A 173 21.17 2.96 10.90
CA SER A 173 20.45 3.10 9.62
C SER A 173 20.90 2.04 8.62
N CYS A 174 19.94 1.55 7.82
CA CYS A 174 20.24 0.61 6.74
C CYS A 174 21.19 1.27 5.72
N PRO A 175 22.33 0.65 5.35
CA PRO A 175 23.32 1.28 4.47
C PRO A 175 22.84 1.44 3.02
N TYR A 176 21.68 0.86 2.67
CA TYR A 176 21.14 0.90 1.30
C TYR A 176 20.04 1.93 1.12
N CYS A 177 19.13 2.07 2.09
CA CYS A 177 18.03 3.03 2.02
C CYS A 177 18.19 4.22 2.99
N HIS A 178 19.15 4.13 3.91
CA HIS A 178 19.43 5.11 4.95
C HIS A 178 18.24 5.40 5.89
N LEU A 179 17.27 4.47 5.95
CA LEU A 179 16.16 4.50 6.89
C LEU A 179 16.38 3.51 8.04
N LEU A 180 15.85 3.85 9.21
CA LEU A 180 15.81 2.99 10.39
C LEU A 180 14.41 2.39 10.57
N LYS A 181 13.98 1.59 9.60
CA LYS A 181 12.68 0.88 9.64
C LYS A 181 12.90 -0.61 9.49
N ILE A 182 12.59 -1.38 10.52
CA ILE A 182 12.95 -2.78 10.65
C ILE A 182 11.76 -3.65 11.02
N GLU A 183 11.77 -4.89 10.57
CA GLU A 183 10.87 -5.96 10.98
C GLU A 183 11.66 -7.00 11.76
N PHE A 184 11.15 -7.40 12.93
CA PHE A 184 11.75 -8.46 13.74
C PHE A 184 11.53 -9.83 13.13
N ARG A 185 12.58 -10.65 13.21
CA ARG A 185 12.58 -12.07 12.87
C ARG A 185 12.98 -12.87 14.11
N GLU A 186 13.02 -14.19 13.97
CA GLU A 186 13.40 -15.09 15.04
C GLU A 186 14.74 -14.71 15.69
N GLY A 187 14.75 -14.69 17.03
CA GLY A 187 15.91 -14.28 17.82
C GLY A 187 16.17 -12.78 17.71
N ASN A 188 17.40 -12.42 17.36
CA ASN A 188 17.81 -11.02 17.16
C ASN A 188 17.87 -10.64 15.67
N LYS A 189 17.36 -11.46 14.76
CA LYS A 189 17.40 -11.15 13.32
C LYS A 189 16.40 -10.05 12.97
N VAL A 190 16.77 -9.19 12.03
CA VAL A 190 15.92 -8.10 11.53
C VAL A 190 15.99 -8.00 10.01
N VAL A 191 14.95 -7.47 9.39
CA VAL A 191 14.90 -7.16 7.96
C VAL A 191 14.49 -5.70 7.78
N CYS A 192 15.15 -4.98 6.87
CA CYS A 192 14.75 -3.63 6.51
C CYS A 192 13.45 -3.68 5.70
N ILE A 193 12.36 -3.10 6.20
CA ILE A 193 11.05 -3.15 5.52
C ILE A 193 10.98 -2.30 4.24
N THR A 194 12.00 -1.46 4.01
CA THR A 194 12.07 -0.60 2.83
C THR A 194 12.75 -1.30 1.67
N CYS A 195 13.92 -1.91 1.90
CA CYS A 195 14.72 -2.50 0.83
C CYS A 195 14.85 -4.02 0.90
N GLY A 196 14.54 -4.65 2.05
CA GLY A 196 14.67 -6.10 2.24
C GLY A 196 16.02 -6.57 2.76
N ALA A 197 16.98 -5.68 3.02
CA ALA A 197 18.29 -6.05 3.57
C ALA A 197 18.15 -6.75 4.94
N ASN A 198 18.89 -7.84 5.17
CA ASN A 198 18.90 -8.50 6.47
C ASN A 198 19.93 -7.87 7.40
N GLY A 199 19.70 -8.04 8.69
CA GLY A 199 20.65 -7.70 9.74
C GLY A 199 20.35 -8.46 11.02
N ILE A 200 21.11 -8.11 12.06
CA ILE A 200 20.89 -8.57 13.43
C ILE A 200 20.85 -7.36 14.36
N LEU A 201 20.05 -7.40 15.42
CA LEU A 201 20.21 -6.48 16.53
C LEU A 201 21.45 -6.86 17.34
N GLU A 202 22.25 -5.86 17.65
CA GLU A 202 23.39 -5.96 18.55
C GLU A 202 23.34 -4.88 19.63
N LEU A 203 24.03 -5.13 20.73
CA LEU A 203 24.33 -4.11 21.72
C LEU A 203 25.54 -3.31 21.22
N GLY A 204 25.28 -2.08 20.79
CA GLY A 204 26.29 -1.11 20.41
C GLY A 204 26.92 -0.38 21.60
N PRO A 205 27.82 0.59 21.34
CA PRO A 205 28.48 1.38 22.37
C PRO A 205 27.48 2.10 23.28
N GLY A 206 27.82 2.24 24.57
CA GLY A 206 26.96 2.93 25.54
C GLY A 206 25.66 2.19 25.86
N SER A 207 25.59 0.88 25.63
CA SER A 207 24.39 0.05 25.80
C SER A 207 23.24 0.39 24.84
N ASN A 208 23.53 1.03 23.70
CA ASN A 208 22.52 1.33 22.69
C ASN A 208 22.23 0.10 21.81
N ILE A 209 20.97 -0.30 21.67
CA ILE A 209 20.58 -1.39 20.77
C ILE A 209 20.48 -0.83 19.34
N ARG A 210 21.13 -1.48 18.38
CA ARG A 210 21.08 -1.07 16.97
C ARG A 210 21.08 -2.26 16.02
N PRO A 211 20.53 -2.10 14.80
CA PRO A 211 20.78 -3.05 13.73
C PRO A 211 22.24 -3.00 13.26
N LYS A 212 22.84 -4.17 13.09
CA LYS A 212 24.01 -4.42 12.25
C LYS A 212 23.56 -5.13 10.99
N TRP A 213 23.76 -4.47 9.86
CA TRP A 213 23.31 -4.94 8.55
C TRP A 213 24.32 -5.87 7.88
N GLU A 214 23.84 -6.80 7.06
CA GLU A 214 24.70 -7.57 6.16
C GLU A 214 25.33 -6.64 5.12
N GLU A 215 26.60 -6.90 4.81
CA GLU A 215 27.31 -6.28 3.69
C GLU A 215 26.89 -6.94 2.37
N ASP A 216 26.99 -6.21 1.24
CA ASP A 216 26.69 -6.71 -0.11
C ASP A 216 25.40 -7.54 -0.26
N SER A 217 24.32 -7.04 0.35
CA SER A 217 23.01 -7.70 0.40
C SER A 217 22.55 -8.20 -0.97
N THR A 218 22.27 -9.50 -1.06
CA THR A 218 21.72 -10.16 -2.25
C THR A 218 20.20 -10.13 -2.32
N VAL A 219 19.55 -9.61 -1.28
CA VAL A 219 18.09 -9.54 -1.17
C VAL A 219 17.58 -8.11 -1.23
N SER A 220 18.46 -7.12 -1.03
CA SER A 220 18.08 -5.70 -1.10
C SER A 220 17.66 -5.29 -2.51
N CYS A 221 16.43 -4.81 -2.67
CA CYS A 221 15.89 -4.33 -3.96
C CYS A 221 16.57 -3.05 -4.46
N LEU A 222 17.35 -2.37 -3.62
CA LEU A 222 18.10 -1.17 -3.99
C LEU A 222 19.45 -1.51 -4.61
N THR A 223 20.07 -2.64 -4.24
CA THR A 223 21.38 -3.07 -4.74
C THR A 223 21.31 -3.68 -6.15
N LEU A 224 22.36 -3.54 -6.95
CA LEU A 224 22.43 -4.20 -8.27
C LEU A 224 22.44 -5.73 -8.11
N LYS A 225 23.21 -6.24 -7.15
CA LYS A 225 23.31 -7.68 -6.85
C LYS A 225 21.95 -8.27 -6.47
N GLY A 226 21.19 -7.59 -5.61
CA GLY A 226 19.83 -7.99 -5.25
C GLY A 226 18.85 -7.96 -6.41
N LYS A 227 18.93 -6.97 -7.31
CA LYS A 227 18.11 -6.93 -8.54
C LYS A 227 18.41 -8.11 -9.47
N ILE A 228 19.68 -8.48 -9.63
CA ILE A 228 20.09 -9.64 -10.44
C ILE A 228 19.59 -10.93 -9.80
N GLN A 229 19.79 -11.09 -8.49
CA GLN A 229 19.31 -12.27 -7.76
C GLN A 229 17.79 -12.40 -7.87
N HIS A 230 17.04 -11.32 -7.66
CA HIS A 230 15.58 -11.32 -7.78
C HIS A 230 15.11 -11.78 -9.18
N ARG A 231 15.80 -11.37 -10.25
CA ARG A 231 15.52 -11.85 -11.61
C ARG A 231 15.73 -13.36 -11.73
N HIS A 232 16.79 -13.90 -11.14
CA HIS A 232 17.04 -15.34 -11.12
C HIS A 232 15.97 -16.09 -10.33
N ASP A 233 15.59 -15.56 -9.16
CA ASP A 233 14.53 -16.15 -8.32
C ASP A 233 13.20 -16.23 -9.09
N ILE A 234 12.80 -15.16 -9.80
CA ILE A 234 11.60 -15.17 -10.64
C ILE A 234 11.70 -16.25 -11.72
N ARG A 235 12.81 -16.27 -12.48
CA ARG A 235 13.03 -17.26 -13.55
C ARG A 235 12.91 -18.69 -13.01
N ASP A 236 13.58 -18.97 -11.89
CA ASP A 236 13.67 -20.32 -11.34
C ASP A 236 12.33 -20.76 -10.73
N LYS A 237 11.61 -19.85 -10.07
CA LYS A 237 10.25 -20.10 -9.61
C LYS A 237 9.29 -20.34 -10.76
N MET A 238 9.33 -19.52 -11.80
CA MET A 238 8.49 -19.73 -12.99
C MET A 238 8.79 -21.07 -13.65
N ALA A 239 10.06 -21.45 -13.81
CA ALA A 239 10.44 -22.73 -14.38
C ALA A 239 9.90 -23.93 -13.58
N LEU A 240 9.84 -23.80 -12.24
CA LEU A 240 9.29 -24.84 -11.35
C LEU A 240 7.75 -24.91 -11.39
N GLU A 241 7.07 -23.77 -11.51
CA GLU A 241 5.62 -23.67 -11.36
C GLU A 241 4.87 -23.81 -12.70
N GLN A 242 5.42 -23.29 -13.80
CA GLN A 242 4.77 -23.29 -15.11
C GLN A 242 4.30 -24.70 -15.56
N PRO A 243 5.09 -25.78 -15.40
CA PRO A 243 4.65 -27.12 -15.79
C PRO A 243 3.46 -27.64 -14.98
N LYS A 244 3.25 -27.12 -13.76
CA LYS A 244 2.15 -27.52 -12.87
C LYS A 244 0.84 -26.82 -13.20
N LEU A 245 0.85 -25.74 -13.98
CA LEU A 245 -0.35 -24.96 -14.27
C LEU A 245 -1.41 -25.77 -15.03
N ALA A 246 -0.99 -26.71 -15.88
CA ALA A 246 -1.91 -27.59 -16.60
C ALA A 246 -2.71 -28.51 -15.66
N SER A 247 -2.08 -29.00 -14.58
CA SER A 247 -2.72 -29.95 -13.65
C SER A 247 -3.67 -29.28 -12.66
N VAL A 248 -3.62 -27.95 -12.50
CA VAL A 248 -4.49 -27.21 -11.58
C VAL A 248 -5.72 -26.59 -12.25
N SER A 249 -5.92 -26.79 -13.56
CA SER A 249 -7.04 -26.17 -14.31
C SER A 249 -8.42 -26.48 -13.71
N SER A 250 -8.67 -27.72 -13.26
CA SER A 250 -9.92 -28.10 -12.59
C SER A 250 -10.10 -27.43 -11.23
N ALA A 251 -9.02 -27.36 -10.43
CA ALA A 251 -9.03 -26.66 -9.15
C ALA A 251 -9.24 -25.15 -9.35
N PHE A 252 -8.61 -24.56 -10.37
CA PHE A 252 -8.79 -23.16 -10.75
C PHE A 252 -10.24 -22.87 -11.14
N ALA A 253 -10.86 -23.71 -11.99
CA ALA A 253 -12.27 -23.57 -12.36
C ALA A 253 -13.20 -23.61 -11.13
N LYS A 254 -12.93 -24.52 -10.18
CA LYS A 254 -13.67 -24.60 -8.91
C LYS A 254 -13.55 -23.33 -8.07
N TRP A 255 -12.35 -22.76 -7.93
CA TRP A 255 -12.17 -21.52 -7.17
C TRP A 255 -12.78 -20.31 -7.88
N LYS A 256 -12.66 -20.26 -9.21
CA LYS A 256 -13.25 -19.22 -10.05
C LYS A 256 -14.76 -19.18 -9.91
N SER A 257 -15.43 -20.34 -9.86
CA SER A 257 -16.90 -20.44 -9.77
C SER A 257 -17.48 -20.16 -8.38
N LEU A 258 -16.65 -20.03 -7.34
CA LEU A 258 -17.16 -19.66 -6.02
C LEU A 258 -17.52 -18.17 -6.01
N GLU A 259 -18.77 -17.89 -5.67
CA GLU A 259 -19.29 -16.54 -5.54
C GLU A 259 -19.52 -16.21 -4.07
N PHE A 260 -19.18 -14.98 -3.70
CA PHE A 260 -19.45 -14.40 -2.39
C PHE A 260 -20.09 -13.02 -2.62
N PRO A 261 -20.98 -12.57 -1.72
CA PRO A 261 -21.62 -11.26 -1.86
C PRO A 261 -20.60 -10.14 -2.04
N LEU A 262 -20.78 -9.31 -3.07
CA LEU A 262 -20.02 -8.06 -3.19
C LEU A 262 -20.61 -7.03 -2.23
N ALA A 263 -19.76 -6.19 -1.63
CA ALA A 263 -20.26 -5.00 -0.94
C ALA A 263 -20.96 -4.08 -1.95
N PRO A 264 -22.08 -3.43 -1.58
CA PRO A 264 -22.84 -2.59 -2.49
C PRO A 264 -22.09 -1.29 -2.79
N LEU A 265 -21.55 -1.17 -4.01
CA LEU A 265 -20.84 0.03 -4.46
C LEU A 265 -21.65 0.74 -5.56
N PRO A 266 -21.75 2.09 -5.56
CA PRO A 266 -22.40 2.86 -6.62
C PRO A 266 -21.96 2.47 -8.03
N SER A 267 -20.65 2.25 -8.24
CA SER A 267 -20.08 1.89 -9.54
C SER A 267 -20.52 0.51 -10.06
N LEU A 268 -20.99 -0.38 -9.16
CA LEU A 268 -21.51 -1.70 -9.54
C LEU A 268 -22.98 -1.61 -9.99
N HIS A 269 -23.75 -0.67 -9.45
CA HIS A 269 -25.15 -0.47 -9.82
C HIS A 269 -25.32 0.19 -11.20
N GLU A 270 -24.48 1.17 -11.55
CA GLU A 270 -24.57 1.86 -12.85
C GLU A 270 -24.23 0.96 -14.06
N LYS A 271 -23.42 -0.08 -13.85
CA LYS A 271 -23.13 -1.08 -14.90
C LYS A 271 -24.36 -1.95 -15.24
N ILE A 272 -25.34 -2.04 -14.35
CA ILE A 272 -26.56 -2.85 -14.52
C ILE A 272 -27.64 -2.05 -15.27
N SER A 273 -27.72 -0.73 -15.09
CA SER A 273 -28.71 0.13 -15.77
C SER A 273 -28.37 0.47 -17.23
N GLY A 274 -27.16 0.12 -17.70
CA GLY A 274 -26.64 0.49 -19.03
C GLY A 274 -26.66 -0.62 -20.10
N ARG A 275 -27.35 -1.75 -19.87
CA ARG A 275 -27.57 -2.78 -20.89
C ARG A 275 -29.02 -3.28 -20.88
N LEU A 276 -29.87 -2.57 -21.63
CA LEU A 276 -30.95 -3.12 -22.44
C LEU A 276 -30.89 -2.45 -23.80
#